data_AF-K4R7Z6-F1
#
_entry.id   AF-K4R7Z6-F1
#
_cell.length_a   1.000
_cell.length_b   1.000
_cell.length_c   1.000
_cell.angle_alpha   90.00
_cell.angle_beta   90.00
_cell.angle_gamma   90.00
#
_symmetry.space_group_name_H-M   'P 1'
#
loop_
_entity.id
_entity.type
_entity.pdbx_description
1 polymer ?
#
loop_
_entity_poly.entity_id
_entity_poly.type
_entity_poly.pdbx_seq_one_letter_code
_entity_poly.pdbx_strand_id
1 'polypeptide(L)'
;MIPDLPEPVRDALATAFRLDRVLRVEPVARPGRMAESARVLVLESDGTRRTVFAKWPSRHARIRRIARRSGAYQREVMFYQDLAGDCGPSVPKLHHAAHDPGTDAFVLLLEDLGEARPGDDAHSSVTDVRRALRTVAGLHARWANGADGVPWLPDWLSPRVRRYTRFELDRIARAAARGRLVHGHTMLPLLAELSDGLDEFFTRAAKDSGTVIHGDLHMDQVLLPASPDAVLVDWQLVQRGNAGLDVARLIVMGLPTEERRLHERELLETYREAGGGSDLLDQYRTGIVWTAFMNTSYALSRGPERETGAFGEVMFGRVAAAAADHGLLKGQGVMR
;
A
#
# COMPACT_ATOMS: atom_id res chain seq x y z
N MET A 1 -9.02 22.89 23.55
CA MET A 1 -9.92 23.06 22.39
C MET A 1 -9.88 21.79 21.58
N ILE A 2 -11.04 21.23 21.23
CA ILE A 2 -11.14 20.12 20.29
C ILE A 2 -10.60 20.64 18.94
N PRO A 3 -9.66 19.96 18.26
CA PRO A 3 -9.26 20.37 16.93
C PRO A 3 -10.50 20.42 16.04
N ASP A 4 -10.75 21.56 15.39
CA ASP A 4 -11.98 21.74 14.64
C ASP A 4 -11.94 20.82 13.41
N LEU A 5 -12.82 19.82 13.38
CA LEU A 5 -12.98 18.96 12.22
C LEU A 5 -13.48 19.81 11.06
N PRO A 6 -12.98 19.62 9.81
CA PRO A 6 -13.53 20.32 8.67
C PRO A 6 -15.04 20.10 8.53
N GLU A 7 -15.76 21.11 8.05
CA GLU A 7 -17.22 21.06 7.84
C GLU A 7 -17.69 19.79 7.09
N PRO A 8 -17.05 19.36 5.97
CA PRO A 8 -17.44 18.12 5.30
C PRO A 8 -17.37 16.87 6.19
N VAL A 9 -16.43 16.82 7.13
CA VAL A 9 -16.30 15.69 8.06
C VAL A 9 -17.43 15.71 9.09
N ARG A 10 -17.81 16.90 9.58
CA ARG A 10 -18.95 17.04 10.51
C ARG A 10 -20.27 16.67 9.84
N ASP A 11 -20.48 17.07 8.59
CA ASP A 11 -21.67 16.73 7.82
C ASP A 11 -21.77 15.22 7.55
N ALA A 12 -20.63 14.60 7.22
CA ALA A 12 -20.56 13.15 7.06
C ALA A 12 -20.88 12.41 8.37
N LEU A 13 -20.38 12.89 9.51
CA LEU A 13 -20.69 12.31 10.83
C LEU A 13 -22.18 12.46 11.16
N ALA A 14 -22.78 13.62 10.88
CA ALA A 14 -24.21 13.85 11.07
C ALA A 14 -25.07 12.93 10.20
N THR A 15 -24.66 12.74 8.95
CA THR A 15 -25.33 11.85 7.98
C THR A 15 -25.24 10.39 8.41
N ALA A 16 -24.07 9.96 8.92
CA ALA A 16 -23.82 8.55 9.26
C ALA A 16 -24.44 8.10 10.59
N PHE A 17 -24.54 8.98 11.60
CA PHE A 17 -24.76 8.56 12.99
C PHE A 17 -25.85 9.32 13.78
N ARG A 18 -26.78 10.05 13.13
CA ARG A 18 -27.76 10.91 13.84
C ARG A 18 -27.11 11.70 14.98
N LEU A 19 -26.04 12.41 14.63
CA LEU A 19 -25.10 13.02 15.56
C LEU A 19 -25.80 14.04 16.49
N ASP A 20 -25.63 13.89 17.80
CA ASP A 20 -25.88 14.97 18.77
C ASP A 20 -24.68 15.91 18.80
N ARG A 21 -23.49 15.36 19.10
CA ARG A 21 -22.23 16.13 19.12
C ARG A 21 -20.98 15.27 19.05
N VAL A 22 -19.89 15.91 18.65
CA VAL A 22 -18.52 15.35 18.76
C VAL A 22 -18.00 15.58 20.18
N LEU A 23 -17.60 14.50 20.85
CA LEU A 23 -17.07 14.55 22.21
C LEU A 23 -15.54 14.74 22.23
N ARG A 24 -14.81 14.09 21.32
CA ARG A 24 -13.34 14.15 21.27
C ARG A 24 -12.82 13.87 19.87
N VAL A 25 -11.70 14.50 19.53
CA VAL A 25 -10.94 14.27 18.28
C VAL A 25 -9.49 14.05 18.66
N GLU A 26 -8.96 12.90 18.27
CA GLU A 26 -7.60 12.46 18.57
C GLU A 26 -6.85 12.21 17.26
N PRO A 27 -5.80 13.00 16.96
CA PRO A 27 -4.93 12.70 15.82
C PRO A 27 -4.34 11.30 15.95
N VAL A 28 -4.25 10.59 14.83
CA VAL A 28 -3.62 9.27 14.78
C VAL A 28 -2.10 9.44 14.97
N ALA A 29 -1.48 8.62 15.80
CA ALA A 29 -0.05 8.73 16.13
C ALA A 29 0.87 8.66 14.90
N ARG A 30 0.49 7.86 13.89
CA ARG A 30 1.15 7.76 12.58
C ARG A 30 0.11 8.08 11.49
N PRO A 31 -0.15 9.36 11.16
CA PRO A 31 -1.16 9.70 10.17
C PRO A 31 -0.71 9.30 8.76
N GLY A 32 -1.68 8.96 7.91
CA GLY A 32 -1.43 8.69 6.50
C GLY A 32 -0.70 9.85 5.84
N ARG A 33 0.25 9.57 4.94
CA ARG A 33 1.16 10.61 4.43
C ARG A 33 0.53 11.51 3.36
N MET A 34 -0.65 11.15 2.89
CA MET A 34 -1.37 11.78 1.79
C MET A 34 -2.63 12.52 2.26
N ALA A 35 -3.10 12.28 3.48
CA ALA A 35 -4.38 12.74 3.99
C ALA A 35 -4.25 13.10 5.47
N GLU A 36 -5.17 13.89 6.00
CA GLU A 36 -5.31 14.01 7.45
C GLU A 36 -6.18 12.85 7.96
N SER A 37 -5.98 12.44 9.21
CA SER A 37 -6.78 11.39 9.84
C SER A 37 -6.87 11.56 11.35
N ALA A 38 -8.02 11.20 11.93
CA ALA A 38 -8.24 11.24 13.37
C ALA A 38 -9.21 10.13 13.83
N ARG A 39 -9.04 9.70 15.07
CA ARG A 39 -10.05 8.98 15.84
C ARG A 39 -11.03 9.99 16.43
N VAL A 40 -12.32 9.82 16.17
CA VAL A 40 -13.38 10.72 16.59
C VAL A 40 -14.34 9.98 17.50
N LEU A 41 -14.52 10.48 18.73
CA LEU A 41 -15.56 10.00 19.65
C LEU A 41 -16.80 10.88 19.47
N VAL A 42 -17.92 10.25 19.12
CA VAL A 42 -19.21 10.91 18.92
C VAL A 42 -20.26 10.45 19.93
N LEU A 43 -21.24 11.32 20.18
CA LEU A 43 -22.48 11.04 20.86
C LEU A 43 -23.62 11.11 19.85
N GLU A 44 -24.36 10.03 19.69
CA GLU A 44 -25.56 9.95 18.86
C GLU A 44 -26.79 10.47 19.65
N SER A 45 -27.85 10.87 18.94
CA SER A 45 -29.06 11.46 19.54
C SER A 45 -29.79 10.57 20.57
N ASP A 46 -29.57 9.25 20.53
CA ASP A 46 -30.14 8.29 21.48
C ASP A 46 -29.25 8.05 22.72
N GLY A 47 -28.13 8.77 22.82
CA GLY A 47 -27.16 8.65 23.91
C GLY A 47 -26.03 7.65 23.64
N THR A 48 -26.05 6.92 22.52
CA THR A 48 -24.99 5.98 22.13
C THR A 48 -23.67 6.72 21.93
N ARG A 49 -22.59 6.16 22.49
CA ARG A 49 -21.22 6.63 22.25
C ARG A 49 -20.50 5.71 21.27
N ARG A 50 -19.86 6.29 20.26
CA ARG A 50 -19.14 5.55 19.21
C ARG A 50 -17.81 6.21 18.90
N THR A 51 -16.79 5.39 18.67
CA THR A 51 -15.54 5.85 18.06
C THR A 51 -15.52 5.51 16.57
N VAL A 52 -14.97 6.43 15.77
CA VAL A 52 -14.94 6.37 14.31
C VAL A 52 -13.57 6.84 13.83
N PHE A 53 -13.01 6.18 12.84
CA PHE A 53 -11.84 6.68 12.14
C PHE A 53 -12.27 7.60 11.00
N ALA A 54 -11.82 8.84 10.99
CA ALA A 54 -12.11 9.82 9.95
C ALA A 54 -10.84 10.15 9.16
N LYS A 55 -10.93 10.19 7.82
CA LYS A 55 -9.86 10.58 6.89
C LYS A 55 -10.37 11.60 5.88
N TRP A 56 -9.57 12.62 5.61
CA TRP A 56 -9.93 13.74 4.72
C TRP A 56 -8.68 14.36 4.05
N PRO A 57 -8.81 15.24 3.03
CA PRO A 57 -7.68 15.78 2.29
C PRO A 57 -6.62 16.42 3.17
N SER A 58 -5.35 16.26 2.77
CA SER A 58 -4.25 16.93 3.44
C SER A 58 -4.42 18.44 3.44
N ARG A 59 -4.01 19.12 4.53
CA ARG A 59 -3.94 20.59 4.58
C ARG A 59 -2.90 21.18 3.61
N HIS A 60 -1.93 20.38 3.17
CA HIS A 60 -0.88 20.83 2.26
C HIS A 60 -1.29 20.76 0.78
N ALA A 61 -1.40 21.93 0.14
CA ALA A 61 -1.81 22.03 -1.28
C ALA A 61 -0.92 21.21 -2.23
N ARG A 62 0.39 21.09 -1.93
CA ARG A 62 1.32 20.25 -2.71
C ARG A 62 0.91 18.78 -2.67
N ILE A 63 0.52 18.26 -1.50
CA ILE A 63 0.10 16.87 -1.32
C ILE A 63 -1.24 16.63 -2.02
N ARG A 64 -2.21 17.53 -1.85
CA ARG A 64 -3.49 17.45 -2.58
C ARG A 64 -3.31 17.41 -4.10
N ARG A 65 -2.41 18.24 -4.64
CA ARG A 65 -2.09 18.23 -6.09
C ARG A 65 -1.50 16.90 -6.55
N ILE A 66 -0.69 16.24 -5.72
CA ILE A 66 -0.15 14.91 -6.03
C ILE A 66 -1.26 13.87 -5.97
N ALA A 67 -2.08 13.88 -4.91
CA ALA A 67 -3.22 12.98 -4.74
C ALA A 67 -4.21 13.08 -5.92
N ARG A 68 -4.55 14.29 -6.36
CA ARG A 68 -5.42 14.54 -7.51
C ARG A 68 -4.84 13.99 -8.81
N ARG A 69 -3.54 14.19 -9.05
CA ARG A 69 -2.87 13.69 -10.27
C ARG A 69 -2.78 12.17 -10.29
N SER A 70 -2.55 11.56 -9.13
CA SER A 70 -2.50 10.11 -9.02
C SER A 70 -3.89 9.50 -8.96
N GLY A 71 -4.94 10.21 -8.56
CA GLY A 71 -6.29 9.69 -8.31
C GLY A 71 -6.42 8.98 -6.95
N ALA A 72 -5.52 9.24 -6.00
CA ALA A 72 -5.40 8.49 -4.75
C ALA A 72 -6.65 8.54 -3.86
N TYR A 73 -7.22 9.74 -3.67
CA TYR A 73 -8.40 9.92 -2.83
C TYR A 73 -9.64 9.25 -3.44
N GLN A 74 -9.87 9.49 -4.74
CA GLN A 74 -10.97 8.88 -5.47
C GLN A 74 -10.92 7.35 -5.37
N ARG A 75 -9.76 6.75 -5.63
CA ARG A 75 -9.61 5.29 -5.57
C ARG A 75 -9.90 4.70 -4.20
N GLU A 76 -9.39 5.31 -3.14
CA GLU A 76 -9.63 4.82 -1.78
C GLU A 76 -11.12 4.89 -1.44
N VAL A 77 -11.79 5.99 -1.80
CA VAL A 77 -13.24 6.12 -1.62
C VAL A 77 -14.00 5.04 -2.40
N MET A 78 -13.67 4.84 -3.68
CA MET A 78 -14.32 3.83 -4.53
C MET A 78 -14.03 2.40 -4.07
N PHE A 79 -12.85 2.11 -3.53
CA PHE A 79 -12.55 0.83 -2.91
C PHE A 79 -13.53 0.51 -1.77
N TYR A 80 -13.70 1.46 -0.84
CA TYR A 80 -14.59 1.24 0.29
C TYR A 80 -16.06 1.16 -0.11
N GLN A 81 -16.47 1.89 -1.15
CA GLN A 81 -17.84 1.87 -1.65
C GLN A 81 -18.16 0.56 -2.40
N ASP A 82 -17.25 0.09 -3.24
CA ASP A 82 -17.57 -0.94 -4.23
C ASP A 82 -16.96 -2.31 -3.90
N LEU A 83 -15.81 -2.37 -3.21
CA LEU A 83 -15.04 -3.61 -3.03
C LEU A 83 -14.90 -4.05 -1.57
N ALA A 84 -14.85 -3.13 -0.62
CA ALA A 84 -14.59 -3.47 0.79
C ALA A 84 -15.65 -4.40 1.40
N GLY A 85 -16.91 -4.30 0.98
CA GLY A 85 -17.98 -5.20 1.43
C GLY A 85 -17.72 -6.68 1.10
N ASP A 86 -17.01 -6.93 -0.01
CA ASP A 86 -16.62 -8.26 -0.46
C ASP A 86 -15.36 -8.79 0.23
N CYS A 87 -14.59 -7.93 0.90
CA CYS A 87 -13.36 -8.28 1.61
C CYS A 87 -13.62 -8.79 3.04
N GLY A 88 -14.84 -8.64 3.56
CA GLY A 88 -15.20 -9.07 4.92
C GLY A 88 -14.37 -8.38 6.01
N PRO A 89 -13.96 -9.08 7.09
CA PRO A 89 -13.26 -8.48 8.22
C PRO A 89 -11.81 -8.08 7.93
N SER A 90 -11.31 -8.34 6.72
CA SER A 90 -9.94 -8.00 6.30
C SER A 90 -9.72 -6.52 6.03
N VAL A 91 -10.78 -5.70 6.07
CA VAL A 91 -10.74 -4.24 5.90
C VAL A 91 -11.68 -3.57 6.91
N PRO A 92 -11.42 -2.30 7.31
CA PRO A 92 -12.34 -1.59 8.20
C PRO A 92 -13.73 -1.44 7.59
N LYS A 93 -14.78 -1.61 8.39
CA LYS A 93 -16.14 -1.37 7.91
C LYS A 93 -16.32 0.09 7.48
N LEU A 94 -16.94 0.31 6.33
CA LEU A 94 -17.33 1.63 5.86
C LEU A 94 -18.57 2.13 6.63
N HIS A 95 -18.50 3.35 7.16
CA HIS A 95 -19.66 4.07 7.69
C HIS A 95 -20.17 5.14 6.72
N HIS A 96 -19.25 5.87 6.08
CA HIS A 96 -19.59 6.88 5.08
C HIS A 96 -18.38 7.16 4.17
N ALA A 97 -18.65 7.40 2.89
CA ALA A 97 -17.65 7.74 1.88
C ALA A 97 -18.24 8.75 0.90
N ALA A 98 -17.52 9.84 0.66
CA ALA A 98 -17.85 10.84 -0.35
C ALA A 98 -16.59 11.40 -0.99
N HIS A 99 -16.64 11.66 -2.30
CA HIS A 99 -15.58 12.34 -3.07
C HIS A 99 -16.23 13.33 -4.03
N ASP A 100 -15.69 14.55 -4.10
CA ASP A 100 -16.09 15.57 -5.06
C ASP A 100 -15.04 15.63 -6.20
N PRO A 101 -15.39 15.20 -7.43
CA PRO A 101 -14.47 15.23 -8.57
C PRO A 101 -13.99 16.64 -8.98
N GLY A 102 -14.78 17.68 -8.70
CA GLY A 102 -14.47 19.06 -9.05
C GLY A 102 -13.32 19.62 -8.19
N THR A 103 -13.45 19.45 -6.87
CA THR A 103 -12.49 19.96 -5.89
C THR A 103 -11.42 18.95 -5.46
N ASP A 104 -11.63 17.65 -5.73
CA ASP A 104 -10.89 16.51 -5.18
C ASP A 104 -10.96 16.41 -3.66
N ALA A 105 -11.95 17.07 -3.04
CA ALA A 105 -12.27 16.88 -1.63
C ALA A 105 -12.85 15.48 -1.41
N PHE A 106 -12.59 14.89 -0.25
CA PHE A 106 -13.20 13.62 0.14
C PHE A 106 -13.43 13.55 1.64
N VAL A 107 -14.31 12.65 2.05
CA VAL A 107 -14.45 12.23 3.45
C VAL A 107 -14.62 10.72 3.45
N LEU A 108 -13.89 10.08 4.35
CA LEU A 108 -13.99 8.64 4.59
C LEU A 108 -14.13 8.41 6.10
N LEU A 109 -15.27 7.85 6.50
CA LEU A 109 -15.56 7.45 7.88
C LEU A 109 -15.56 5.92 7.93
N LEU A 110 -14.61 5.37 8.67
CA LEU A 110 -14.38 3.94 8.81
C LEU A 110 -14.54 3.51 10.26
N GLU A 111 -14.74 2.21 10.43
CA GLU A 111 -14.60 1.54 11.72
C GLU A 111 -13.28 1.92 12.39
N ASP A 112 -13.39 2.31 13.65
CA ASP A 112 -12.24 2.45 14.52
C ASP A 112 -11.88 1.08 15.10
N LEU A 113 -10.70 0.58 14.74
CA LEU A 113 -10.19 -0.73 15.17
C LEU A 113 -9.61 -0.71 16.59
N GLY A 114 -9.77 0.41 17.32
CA GLY A 114 -9.46 0.53 18.73
C GLY A 114 -7.98 0.25 19.03
N GLU A 115 -7.72 -0.76 19.83
CA GLU A 115 -6.37 -1.11 20.31
C GLU A 115 -5.63 -2.06 19.35
N ALA A 116 -6.09 -2.21 18.11
CA ALA A 116 -5.36 -2.98 17.09
C ALA A 116 -3.96 -2.37 16.89
N ARG A 117 -2.93 -3.21 17.07
CA ARG A 117 -1.54 -2.75 16.97
C ARG A 117 -1.19 -2.52 15.49
N PRO A 118 -0.60 -1.36 15.12
CA PRO A 118 -0.06 -1.22 13.78
C PRO A 118 1.15 -2.12 13.57
N GLY A 119 1.29 -2.69 12.38
CA GLY A 119 2.53 -3.28 11.93
C GLY A 119 3.64 -2.23 11.84
N ASP A 120 4.88 -2.68 11.70
CA ASP A 120 6.04 -1.81 11.66
C ASP A 120 7.03 -2.35 10.64
N ASP A 121 7.24 -1.64 9.54
CA ASP A 121 8.15 -2.12 8.49
C ASP A 121 9.54 -2.45 9.05
N ALA A 122 10.06 -1.66 9.99
CA ALA A 122 11.40 -1.85 10.50
C ALA A 122 11.52 -3.06 11.44
N HIS A 123 10.45 -3.41 12.18
CA HIS A 123 10.51 -4.38 13.27
C HIS A 123 9.38 -5.43 13.27
N SER A 124 8.81 -5.76 12.12
CA SER A 124 7.76 -6.78 12.05
C SER A 124 8.31 -8.19 12.33
N SER A 125 7.48 -9.00 13.00
CA SER A 125 7.77 -10.41 13.23
C SER A 125 7.33 -11.27 12.05
N VAL A 126 7.93 -12.46 11.90
CA VAL A 126 7.50 -13.47 10.92
C VAL A 126 6.01 -13.81 11.12
N THR A 127 5.55 -13.88 12.37
CA THR A 127 4.13 -14.11 12.69
C THR A 127 3.22 -13.00 12.17
N ASP A 128 3.60 -11.74 12.32
CA ASP A 128 2.80 -10.62 11.83
C ASP A 128 2.74 -10.60 10.28
N VAL A 129 3.88 -10.83 9.62
CA VAL A 129 3.93 -10.95 8.15
C VAL A 129 3.09 -12.13 7.67
N ARG A 130 3.15 -13.28 8.36
CA ARG A 130 2.31 -14.46 8.05
C ARG A 130 0.81 -14.13 8.15
N ARG A 131 0.40 -13.36 9.15
CA ARG A 131 -1.01 -12.90 9.30
C ARG A 131 -1.44 -11.99 8.15
N ALA A 132 -0.59 -11.03 7.77
CA ALA A 132 -0.85 -10.17 6.62
C ALA A 132 -0.95 -10.95 5.31
N LEU A 133 -0.08 -11.94 5.11
CA LEU A 133 -0.09 -12.80 3.92
C LEU A 133 -1.36 -13.64 3.79
N ARG A 134 -1.85 -14.25 4.88
CA ARG A 134 -3.13 -14.98 4.85
C ARG A 134 -4.30 -14.07 4.47
N THR A 135 -4.28 -12.85 5.02
CA THR A 135 -5.32 -11.84 4.77
C THR A 135 -5.35 -11.44 3.30
N VAL A 136 -4.19 -11.06 2.74
CA VAL A 136 -4.11 -10.64 1.33
C VAL A 136 -4.31 -11.81 0.37
N ALA A 137 -3.94 -13.05 0.74
CA ALA A 137 -4.20 -14.25 -0.05
C ALA A 137 -5.70 -14.47 -0.28
N GLY A 138 -6.52 -14.38 0.77
CA GLY A 138 -7.97 -14.51 0.64
C GLY A 138 -8.58 -13.45 -0.27
N LEU A 139 -8.08 -12.21 -0.19
CA LEU A 139 -8.50 -11.11 -1.07
C LEU A 139 -8.09 -11.38 -2.53
N HIS A 140 -6.84 -11.75 -2.76
CA HIS A 140 -6.36 -12.08 -4.09
C HIS A 140 -7.11 -13.26 -4.70
N ALA A 141 -7.43 -14.28 -3.90
CA ALA A 141 -8.20 -15.45 -4.32
C ALA A 141 -9.62 -15.06 -4.76
N ARG A 142 -10.29 -14.21 -3.96
CA ARG A 142 -11.65 -13.72 -4.24
C ARG A 142 -11.73 -12.98 -5.57
N TRP A 143 -10.68 -12.23 -5.92
CA TRP A 143 -10.66 -11.38 -7.11
C TRP A 143 -9.87 -11.94 -8.28
N ALA A 144 -9.33 -13.16 -8.19
CA ALA A 144 -8.36 -13.74 -9.15
C ALA A 144 -8.76 -13.65 -10.64
N ASN A 145 -10.06 -13.59 -10.95
CA ASN A 145 -10.60 -13.35 -12.30
C ASN A 145 -11.79 -12.37 -12.30
N GLY A 146 -12.00 -11.65 -11.19
CA GLY A 146 -13.15 -10.76 -11.00
C GLY A 146 -12.81 -9.29 -11.21
N ALA A 147 -11.53 -8.92 -11.18
CA ALA A 147 -11.10 -7.52 -11.25
C ALA A 147 -11.49 -6.85 -12.58
N ASP A 148 -11.59 -7.61 -13.67
CA ASP A 148 -12.02 -7.13 -14.99
C ASP A 148 -13.46 -6.58 -14.99
N GLY A 149 -14.27 -7.01 -14.02
CA GLY A 149 -15.64 -6.55 -13.83
C GLY A 149 -15.76 -5.20 -13.12
N VAL A 150 -14.65 -4.51 -12.81
CA VAL A 150 -14.62 -3.26 -12.04
C VAL A 150 -14.08 -2.11 -12.92
N PRO A 151 -14.92 -1.40 -13.69
CA PRO A 151 -14.46 -0.51 -14.78
C PRO A 151 -13.61 0.69 -14.33
N TRP A 152 -13.77 1.15 -13.08
CA TRP A 152 -13.02 2.28 -12.56
C TRP A 152 -11.62 1.90 -12.04
N LEU A 153 -11.40 0.61 -11.79
CA LEU A 153 -10.18 0.11 -11.19
C LEU A 153 -9.02 0.27 -12.19
N PRO A 154 -7.94 0.97 -11.85
CA PRO A 154 -6.82 1.09 -12.78
C PRO A 154 -6.18 -0.26 -13.05
N ASP A 155 -5.57 -0.36 -14.22
CA ASP A 155 -4.72 -1.49 -14.56
C ASP A 155 -3.25 -1.12 -14.40
N TRP A 156 -2.53 -1.89 -13.59
CA TRP A 156 -1.10 -1.71 -13.40
C TRP A 156 -0.30 -1.97 -14.70
N LEU A 157 -0.85 -2.74 -15.65
CA LEU A 157 -0.28 -2.97 -16.98
C LEU A 157 -0.57 -1.85 -17.98
N SER A 158 -1.33 -0.83 -17.58
CA SER A 158 -1.75 0.21 -18.51
C SER A 158 -0.57 0.95 -19.14
N PRO A 159 -0.70 1.44 -20.39
CA PRO A 159 0.33 2.26 -21.04
C PRO A 159 0.74 3.49 -20.22
N ARG A 160 -0.17 3.99 -19.38
CA ARG A 160 0.09 5.12 -18.46
C ARG A 160 1.09 4.73 -17.38
N VAL A 161 0.91 3.59 -16.72
CA VAL A 161 1.84 3.10 -15.68
C VAL A 161 3.20 2.81 -16.32
N ARG A 162 3.24 2.10 -17.44
CA ARG A 162 4.48 1.83 -18.19
C ARG A 162 5.25 3.12 -18.54
N ARG A 163 4.57 4.15 -19.05
CA ARG A 163 5.18 5.45 -19.38
C ARG A 163 5.70 6.17 -18.14
N TYR A 164 4.94 6.13 -17.04
CA TYR A 164 5.37 6.69 -15.77
C TYR A 164 6.62 5.99 -15.23
N THR A 165 6.66 4.65 -15.26
CA THR A 165 7.82 3.86 -14.83
C THR A 165 9.06 4.24 -15.63
N ARG A 166 8.96 4.35 -16.96
CA ARG A 166 10.08 4.80 -17.80
C ARG A 166 10.58 6.19 -17.41
N PHE A 167 9.67 7.15 -17.26
CA PHE A 167 10.01 8.51 -16.83
C PHE A 167 10.72 8.54 -15.46
N GLU A 168 10.25 7.73 -14.52
CA GLU A 168 10.82 7.64 -13.18
C GLU A 168 12.20 6.97 -13.18
N LEU A 169 12.40 5.92 -13.98
CA LEU A 169 13.71 5.28 -14.17
C LEU A 169 14.72 6.27 -14.74
N ASP A 170 14.34 7.05 -15.75
CA ASP A 170 15.19 8.12 -16.28
C ASP A 170 15.53 9.17 -15.21
N ARG A 171 14.55 9.49 -14.34
CA ARG A 171 14.74 10.44 -13.23
C ARG A 171 15.73 9.89 -12.20
N ILE A 172 15.63 8.60 -11.87
CA ILE A 172 16.54 7.89 -10.96
C ILE A 172 17.95 7.86 -11.55
N ALA A 173 18.12 7.47 -12.81
CA ALA A 173 19.42 7.44 -13.48
C ALA A 173 20.09 8.82 -13.48
N ARG A 174 19.33 9.88 -13.79
CA ARG A 174 19.82 11.26 -13.71
C ARG A 174 20.14 11.73 -12.29
N ALA A 175 19.47 11.22 -11.27
CA ALA A 175 19.77 11.52 -9.88
C ALA A 175 21.07 10.81 -9.44
N ALA A 176 21.21 9.54 -9.82
CA ALA A 176 22.42 8.74 -9.60
C ALA A 176 23.66 9.38 -10.21
N ALA A 177 23.57 9.80 -11.49
CA ALA A 177 24.67 10.48 -12.19
C ALA A 177 25.11 11.81 -11.54
N ARG A 178 24.24 12.40 -10.69
CA ARG A 178 24.54 13.62 -9.92
C ARG A 178 24.91 13.35 -8.47
N GLY A 179 25.13 12.09 -8.08
CA GLY A 179 25.45 11.69 -6.71
C GLY A 179 24.33 11.96 -5.71
N ARG A 180 23.06 11.96 -6.16
CA ARG A 180 21.90 12.29 -5.31
C ARG A 180 21.21 11.07 -4.70
N LEU A 181 21.75 9.87 -4.92
CA LEU A 181 21.27 8.64 -4.31
C LEU A 181 22.28 8.17 -3.26
N VAL A 182 21.86 8.00 -2.02
CA VAL A 182 22.71 7.57 -0.89
C VAL A 182 22.61 6.06 -0.72
N HIS A 183 21.49 5.51 -0.26
CA HIS A 183 21.32 4.05 -0.19
C HIS A 183 20.69 3.45 -1.44
N GLY A 184 19.96 4.25 -2.25
CA GLY A 184 19.37 3.78 -3.51
C GLY A 184 20.40 3.33 -4.55
N HIS A 185 21.69 3.64 -4.38
CA HIS A 185 22.74 3.19 -5.29
C HIS A 185 22.85 1.66 -5.37
N THR A 186 22.52 0.94 -4.29
CA THR A 186 22.54 -0.53 -4.25
C THR A 186 21.51 -1.14 -5.19
N MET A 187 20.47 -0.38 -5.55
CA MET A 187 19.41 -0.81 -6.47
C MET A 187 19.75 -0.51 -7.93
N LEU A 188 20.75 0.34 -8.21
CA LEU A 188 21.01 0.82 -9.57
C LEU A 188 21.26 -0.27 -10.60
N PRO A 189 21.99 -1.37 -10.31
CA PRO A 189 22.13 -2.46 -11.27
C PRO A 189 20.78 -3.04 -11.68
N LEU A 190 19.92 -3.32 -10.70
CA LEU A 190 18.58 -3.86 -10.94
C LEU A 190 17.69 -2.89 -11.72
N LEU A 191 17.76 -1.60 -11.38
CA LEU A 191 16.94 -0.57 -12.04
C LEU A 191 17.42 -0.26 -13.46
N ALA A 192 18.72 -0.41 -13.74
CA ALA A 192 19.26 -0.35 -15.09
C ALA A 192 18.75 -1.53 -15.93
N GLU A 193 18.81 -2.76 -15.40
CA GLU A 193 18.24 -3.94 -16.06
C GLU A 193 16.73 -3.78 -16.32
N LEU A 194 15.97 -3.28 -15.35
CA LEU A 194 14.55 -2.97 -15.54
C LEU A 194 14.32 -1.89 -16.61
N SER A 195 15.20 -0.89 -16.70
CA SER A 195 15.10 0.18 -17.70
C SER A 195 15.32 -0.36 -19.11
N ASP A 196 16.38 -1.13 -19.32
CA ASP A 196 16.68 -1.77 -20.60
C ASP A 196 15.58 -2.79 -20.99
N GLY A 197 14.96 -3.37 -19.98
CA GLY A 197 14.02 -4.48 -20.05
C GLY A 197 12.56 -4.20 -19.87
N LEU A 198 12.16 -2.92 -19.84
CA LEU A 198 10.85 -2.55 -19.33
C LEU A 198 9.70 -3.22 -20.10
N ASP A 199 9.86 -3.39 -21.40
CA ASP A 199 8.85 -4.00 -22.27
C ASP A 199 8.63 -5.48 -21.94
N GLU A 200 9.70 -6.23 -21.77
CA GLU A 200 9.67 -7.62 -21.36
C GLU A 200 9.18 -7.81 -19.92
N PHE A 201 9.64 -6.98 -18.98
CA PHE A 201 9.21 -7.03 -17.58
C PHE A 201 7.69 -7.01 -17.44
N PHE A 202 7.04 -6.02 -18.04
CA PHE A 202 5.58 -5.88 -18.00
C PHE A 202 4.86 -7.00 -18.78
N THR A 203 5.44 -7.51 -19.88
CA THR A 203 4.89 -8.66 -20.61
C THR A 203 4.89 -9.92 -19.76
N ARG A 204 5.98 -10.20 -19.04
CA ARG A 204 6.08 -11.33 -18.11
C ARG A 204 5.14 -11.15 -16.93
N ALA A 205 5.13 -9.95 -16.36
CA ALA A 205 4.32 -9.65 -15.19
C ALA A 205 2.81 -9.64 -15.49
N ALA A 206 2.41 -9.49 -16.77
CA ALA A 206 1.03 -9.62 -17.21
C ALA A 206 0.45 -11.03 -17.01
N LYS A 207 1.32 -12.06 -16.96
CA LYS A 207 0.89 -13.41 -16.58
C LYS A 207 0.28 -13.35 -15.18
N ASP A 208 -0.97 -13.81 -15.07
CA ASP A 208 -1.73 -13.87 -13.82
C ASP A 208 -1.95 -12.51 -13.09
N SER A 209 -2.00 -11.41 -13.86
CA SER A 209 -2.35 -10.05 -13.38
C SER A 209 -3.87 -9.82 -13.22
N GLY A 210 -4.63 -10.84 -12.82
CA GLY A 210 -6.10 -10.84 -12.87
C GLY A 210 -6.81 -10.43 -11.58
N THR A 211 -6.07 -10.14 -10.50
CA THR A 211 -6.66 -9.87 -9.19
C THR A 211 -6.63 -8.40 -8.78
N VAL A 212 -7.41 -8.05 -7.75
CA VAL A 212 -7.32 -6.76 -7.07
C VAL A 212 -6.11 -6.80 -6.14
N ILE A 213 -5.17 -5.89 -6.32
CA ILE A 213 -4.01 -5.70 -5.45
C ILE A 213 -4.13 -4.37 -4.70
N HIS A 214 -3.56 -4.31 -3.51
CA HIS A 214 -3.41 -3.09 -2.72
C HIS A 214 -2.45 -2.09 -3.39
N GLY A 215 -1.37 -2.58 -4.00
CA GLY A 215 -0.43 -1.81 -4.82
C GLY A 215 0.67 -1.07 -4.04
N ASP A 216 0.54 -1.00 -2.72
CA ASP A 216 1.56 -0.51 -1.78
C ASP A 216 1.49 -1.25 -0.44
N LEU A 217 1.30 -2.57 -0.46
CA LEU A 217 1.11 -3.33 0.78
C LEU A 217 2.44 -3.54 1.53
N HIS A 218 2.58 -2.83 2.64
CA HIS A 218 3.70 -2.98 3.58
C HIS A 218 3.17 -2.95 5.01
N MET A 219 3.99 -3.30 6.00
CA MET A 219 3.52 -3.58 7.37
C MET A 219 2.99 -2.35 8.09
N ASP A 220 3.43 -1.14 7.76
CA ASP A 220 2.80 0.08 8.31
C ASP A 220 1.31 0.23 7.86
N GLN A 221 0.89 -0.47 6.79
CA GLN A 221 -0.49 -0.48 6.27
C GLN A 221 -1.30 -1.69 6.76
N VAL A 222 -0.78 -2.41 7.75
CA VAL A 222 -1.40 -3.57 8.36
C VAL A 222 -1.72 -3.25 9.81
N LEU A 223 -2.97 -3.45 10.20
CA LEU A 223 -3.40 -3.43 11.61
C LEU A 223 -3.59 -4.87 12.10
N LEU A 224 -3.12 -5.11 13.32
CA LEU A 224 -3.03 -6.43 13.94
C LEU A 224 -3.94 -6.45 15.17
N PRO A 225 -5.25 -6.69 14.99
CA PRO A 225 -6.18 -6.90 16.10
C PRO A 225 -5.87 -8.22 16.84
N ALA A 226 -6.62 -8.49 17.92
CA ALA A 226 -6.54 -9.75 18.66
C ALA A 226 -7.05 -10.97 17.86
N SER A 227 -7.84 -10.75 16.81
CA SER A 227 -8.28 -11.80 15.88
C SER A 227 -7.09 -12.38 15.10
N PRO A 228 -7.17 -13.62 14.59
CA PRO A 228 -6.07 -14.24 13.86
C PRO A 228 -5.72 -13.49 12.56
N ASP A 229 -6.70 -12.88 11.91
CA ASP A 229 -6.50 -12.17 10.66
C ASP A 229 -6.05 -10.74 10.89
N ALA A 230 -5.33 -10.20 9.92
CA ALA A 230 -4.92 -8.81 9.91
C ALA A 230 -6.00 -7.95 9.21
N VAL A 231 -5.92 -6.64 9.40
CA VAL A 231 -6.79 -5.68 8.72
C VAL A 231 -5.93 -4.77 7.86
N LEU A 232 -6.23 -4.69 6.57
CA LEU A 232 -5.47 -3.92 5.58
C LEU A 232 -6.10 -2.54 5.42
N VAL A 233 -5.29 -1.49 5.45
CA VAL A 233 -5.73 -0.09 5.38
C VAL A 233 -4.96 0.69 4.32
N ASP A 234 -5.43 1.90 3.98
CA ASP A 234 -4.77 2.82 3.03
C ASP A 234 -4.74 2.33 1.57
N TRP A 235 -5.93 2.02 1.05
CA TRP A 235 -6.17 1.50 -0.30
C TRP A 235 -6.01 2.53 -1.44
N GLN A 236 -5.15 3.53 -1.27
CA GLN A 236 -4.96 4.65 -2.21
C GLN A 236 -4.30 4.25 -3.54
N LEU A 237 -3.64 3.10 -3.58
CA LEU A 237 -2.98 2.55 -4.77
C LEU A 237 -3.66 1.27 -5.28
N VAL A 238 -4.89 1.00 -4.83
CA VAL A 238 -5.66 -0.16 -5.29
C VAL A 238 -5.79 -0.18 -6.81
N GLN A 239 -5.56 -1.34 -7.39
CA GLN A 239 -5.57 -1.54 -8.83
C GLN A 239 -5.74 -3.01 -9.16
N ARG A 240 -6.06 -3.32 -10.42
CA ARG A 240 -5.90 -4.66 -10.96
C ARG A 240 -4.40 -4.93 -11.16
N GLY A 241 -3.92 -6.09 -10.74
CA GLY A 241 -2.58 -6.49 -11.08
C GLY A 241 -2.07 -7.80 -10.53
N ASN A 242 -0.74 -7.92 -10.56
CA ASN A 242 -0.02 -9.11 -10.18
C ASN A 242 0.12 -9.19 -8.65
N ALA A 243 -0.44 -10.24 -8.06
CA ALA A 243 -0.45 -10.48 -6.61
C ALA A 243 0.95 -10.44 -5.95
N GLY A 244 1.98 -10.82 -6.71
CA GLY A 244 3.36 -10.80 -6.25
C GLY A 244 3.87 -9.43 -5.83
N LEU A 245 3.27 -8.33 -6.33
CA LEU A 245 3.63 -6.97 -5.94
C LEU A 245 3.36 -6.72 -4.44
N ASP A 246 2.23 -7.20 -3.93
CA ASP A 246 1.89 -7.06 -2.52
C ASP A 246 2.63 -8.11 -1.66
N VAL A 247 2.71 -9.36 -2.14
CA VAL A 247 3.39 -10.46 -1.42
C VAL A 247 4.87 -10.15 -1.22
N ALA A 248 5.57 -9.73 -2.27
CA ALA A 248 6.98 -9.39 -2.18
C ALA A 248 7.22 -8.22 -1.26
N ARG A 249 6.38 -7.19 -1.34
CA ARG A 249 6.55 -5.99 -0.54
C ARG A 249 6.35 -6.27 0.95
N LEU A 250 5.36 -7.07 1.34
CA LEU A 250 5.18 -7.51 2.73
C LEU A 250 6.40 -8.27 3.27
N ILE A 251 6.89 -9.26 2.53
CA ILE A 251 7.98 -10.14 2.98
C ILE A 251 9.31 -9.38 3.00
N VAL A 252 9.64 -8.69 1.92
CA VAL A 252 10.95 -8.03 1.75
C VAL A 252 11.07 -6.78 2.60
N MET A 253 10.01 -5.99 2.74
CA MET A 253 10.04 -4.79 3.58
C MET A 253 9.85 -5.12 5.04
N GLY A 254 9.00 -6.10 5.38
CA GLY A 254 8.62 -6.39 6.76
C GLY A 254 9.67 -7.13 7.58
N LEU A 255 10.54 -7.93 6.95
CA LEU A 255 11.46 -8.82 7.68
C LEU A 255 12.92 -8.43 7.55
N PRO A 256 13.73 -8.58 8.62
CA PRO A 256 15.19 -8.63 8.51
C PRO A 256 15.64 -9.66 7.47
N THR A 257 16.76 -9.40 6.80
CA THR A 257 17.29 -10.24 5.71
C THR A 257 17.41 -11.72 6.10
N GLU A 258 17.94 -12.00 7.30
CA GLU A 258 18.16 -13.37 7.78
C GLU A 258 16.84 -14.09 8.11
N GLU A 259 15.89 -13.41 8.76
CA GLU A 259 14.55 -13.94 9.02
C GLU A 259 13.82 -14.26 7.72
N ARG A 260 13.90 -13.36 6.73
CA ARG A 260 13.35 -13.62 5.40
C ARG A 260 14.01 -14.86 4.79
N ARG A 261 15.35 -14.97 4.76
CA ARG A 261 16.04 -16.16 4.20
C ARG A 261 15.58 -17.47 4.82
N LEU A 262 15.37 -17.45 6.14
CA LEU A 262 14.95 -18.63 6.90
C LEU A 262 13.49 -19.03 6.61
N HIS A 263 12.59 -18.05 6.45
CA HIS A 263 11.14 -18.28 6.42
C HIS A 263 10.47 -18.03 5.06
N GLU A 264 11.16 -17.51 4.05
CA GLU A 264 10.56 -17.09 2.77
C GLU A 264 9.72 -18.20 2.12
N ARG A 265 10.26 -19.42 2.03
CA ARG A 265 9.53 -20.56 1.45
C ARG A 265 8.24 -20.87 2.21
N GLU A 266 8.30 -20.86 3.54
CA GLU A 266 7.16 -21.14 4.42
C GLU A 266 6.09 -20.05 4.31
N LEU A 267 6.50 -18.79 4.17
CA LEU A 267 5.60 -17.65 4.01
C LEU A 267 4.90 -17.66 2.64
N LEU A 268 5.63 -18.00 1.58
CA LEU A 268 5.06 -18.21 0.26
C LEU A 268 4.07 -19.38 0.24
N GLU A 269 4.38 -20.45 0.97
CA GLU A 269 3.45 -21.57 1.16
C GLU A 269 2.20 -21.15 1.92
N THR A 270 2.35 -20.38 3.00
CA THR A 270 1.20 -19.83 3.75
C THR A 270 0.25 -19.06 2.84
N TYR A 271 0.80 -18.20 1.96
CA TYR A 271 -0.01 -17.45 1.00
C TYR A 271 -0.78 -18.38 0.05
N ARG A 272 -0.13 -19.44 -0.45
CA ARG A 272 -0.75 -20.44 -1.31
C ARG A 272 -1.87 -21.22 -0.60
N GLU A 273 -1.60 -21.71 0.62
CA GLU A 273 -2.57 -22.47 1.43
C GLU A 273 -3.80 -21.64 1.79
N ALA A 274 -3.64 -20.33 1.94
CA ALA A 274 -4.73 -19.38 2.17
C ALA A 274 -5.54 -19.02 0.91
N GLY A 275 -5.32 -19.72 -0.21
CA GLY A 275 -6.05 -19.55 -1.47
C GLY A 275 -5.33 -18.71 -2.53
N GLY A 276 -4.12 -18.24 -2.24
CA GLY A 276 -3.27 -17.56 -3.21
C GLY A 276 -2.92 -18.45 -4.40
N GLY A 277 -2.69 -17.83 -5.57
CA GLY A 277 -2.38 -18.54 -6.82
C GLY A 277 -1.12 -19.42 -6.76
N SER A 278 -1.05 -20.42 -7.66
CA SER A 278 -0.04 -21.49 -7.63
C SER A 278 1.32 -21.14 -8.27
N ASP A 279 1.40 -20.13 -9.14
CA ASP A 279 2.67 -19.69 -9.77
C ASP A 279 3.28 -18.47 -9.07
N LEU A 280 3.57 -18.63 -7.78
CA LEU A 280 3.92 -17.51 -6.91
C LEU A 280 5.38 -17.06 -7.04
N LEU A 281 6.31 -17.93 -7.41
CA LEU A 281 7.74 -17.57 -7.41
C LEU A 281 8.07 -16.49 -8.45
N ASP A 282 7.50 -16.61 -9.65
CA ASP A 282 7.70 -15.65 -10.73
C ASP A 282 7.02 -14.31 -10.43
N GLN A 283 5.82 -14.36 -9.83
CA GLN A 283 5.12 -13.19 -9.32
C GLN A 283 5.90 -12.50 -8.19
N TYR A 284 6.42 -13.28 -7.24
CA TYR A 284 7.20 -12.78 -6.12
C TYR A 284 8.49 -12.08 -6.61
N ARG A 285 9.20 -12.67 -7.58
CA ARG A 285 10.36 -12.03 -8.22
C ARG A 285 9.99 -10.72 -8.92
N THR A 286 8.87 -10.70 -9.63
CA THR A 286 8.32 -9.47 -10.23
C THR A 286 8.09 -8.41 -9.15
N GLY A 287 7.50 -8.80 -8.02
CA GLY A 287 7.28 -7.92 -6.88
C GLY A 287 8.56 -7.42 -6.20
N ILE A 288 9.65 -8.21 -6.16
CA ILE A 288 10.96 -7.76 -5.66
C ILE A 288 11.48 -6.62 -6.54
N VAL A 289 11.47 -6.80 -7.86
CA VAL A 289 11.89 -5.76 -8.83
C VAL A 289 11.03 -4.50 -8.68
N TRP A 290 9.72 -4.67 -8.60
CA TRP A 290 8.80 -3.56 -8.42
C TRP A 290 9.00 -2.83 -7.08
N THR A 291 9.30 -3.57 -6.01
CA THR A 291 9.61 -3.01 -4.69
C THR A 291 10.89 -2.16 -4.73
N ALA A 292 11.93 -2.61 -5.45
CA ALA A 292 13.15 -1.84 -5.67
C ALA A 292 12.88 -0.52 -6.42
N PHE A 293 12.05 -0.58 -7.47
CA PHE A 293 11.61 0.60 -8.23
C PHE A 293 10.83 1.58 -7.34
N MET A 294 9.80 1.08 -6.64
CA MET A 294 8.93 1.88 -5.78
C MET A 294 9.72 2.57 -4.66
N ASN A 295 10.60 1.84 -3.97
CA ASN A 295 11.39 2.40 -2.88
C ASN A 295 12.35 3.48 -3.37
N THR A 296 13.03 3.25 -4.49
CA THR A 296 13.97 4.23 -5.05
C THR A 296 13.26 5.48 -5.56
N SER A 297 12.15 5.31 -6.30
CA SER A 297 11.34 6.44 -6.77
C SER A 297 10.80 7.27 -5.59
N TYR A 298 10.35 6.59 -4.54
CA TYR A 298 9.80 7.24 -3.37
C TYR A 298 10.84 7.99 -2.55
N ALA A 299 12.02 7.40 -2.33
CA ALA A 299 13.10 8.05 -1.61
C ALA A 299 13.57 9.33 -2.32
N LEU A 300 13.74 9.26 -3.65
CA LEU A 300 14.05 10.41 -4.49
C LEU A 300 13.00 11.53 -4.39
N SER A 301 11.72 11.19 -4.23
CA SER A 301 10.63 12.17 -4.11
C SER A 301 10.60 12.93 -2.77
N ARG A 302 11.26 12.38 -1.75
CA ARG A 302 11.23 12.86 -0.36
C ARG A 302 12.51 13.57 0.07
N GLY A 303 13.58 13.46 -0.73
CA GLY A 303 14.86 14.11 -0.45
C GLY A 303 15.79 13.24 0.40
N PRO A 304 17.04 13.71 0.62
CA PRO A 304 18.14 12.89 1.12
C PRO A 304 17.89 12.31 2.52
N GLU A 305 17.15 13.00 3.39
CA GLU A 305 16.86 12.54 4.77
C GLU A 305 16.21 11.16 4.84
N ARG A 306 15.41 10.80 3.83
CA ARG A 306 14.77 9.49 3.74
C ARG A 306 15.71 8.41 3.19
N GLU A 307 16.68 8.84 2.39
CA GLU A 307 17.74 7.98 1.85
C GLU A 307 18.92 7.81 2.80
N THR A 308 19.06 8.63 3.84
CA THR A 308 20.24 8.66 4.72
C THR A 308 19.93 8.24 6.16
N GLY A 309 18.66 8.05 6.52
CA GLY A 309 18.26 7.58 7.84
C GLY A 309 18.37 6.05 7.97
N ALA A 310 18.45 5.55 9.20
CA ALA A 310 18.51 4.11 9.50
C ALA A 310 17.37 3.31 8.83
N PHE A 311 16.19 3.90 8.66
CA PHE A 311 15.10 3.29 7.91
C PHE A 311 15.45 3.06 6.43
N GLY A 312 16.07 4.05 5.77
CA GLY A 312 16.49 3.93 4.38
C GLY A 312 17.54 2.84 4.21
N GLU A 313 18.58 2.84 5.06
CA GLU A 313 19.64 1.83 5.04
C GLU A 313 19.08 0.41 5.15
N VAL A 314 18.23 0.18 6.15
CA VAL A 314 17.59 -1.12 6.40
C VAL A 314 16.74 -1.56 5.21
N MET A 315 15.88 -0.68 4.68
CA MET A 315 14.96 -1.05 3.60
C MET A 315 15.68 -1.30 2.28
N PHE A 316 16.64 -0.45 1.89
CA PHE A 316 17.42 -0.70 0.67
C PHE A 316 18.30 -1.95 0.81
N GLY A 317 18.87 -2.21 1.99
CA GLY A 317 19.62 -3.43 2.26
C GLY A 317 18.78 -4.70 2.13
N ARG A 318 17.56 -4.72 2.68
CA ARG A 318 16.63 -5.86 2.57
C ARG A 318 16.26 -6.15 1.13
N VAL A 319 15.90 -5.12 0.35
CA VAL A 319 15.54 -5.29 -1.07
C VAL A 319 16.74 -5.75 -1.90
N ALA A 320 17.95 -5.21 -1.64
CA ALA A 320 19.18 -5.65 -2.30
C ALA A 320 19.46 -7.12 -2.06
N ALA A 321 19.35 -7.55 -0.79
CA ALA A 321 19.59 -8.94 -0.42
C ALA A 321 18.55 -9.88 -1.05
N ALA A 322 17.27 -9.49 -1.08
CA ALA A 322 16.24 -10.26 -1.75
C ALA A 322 16.50 -10.39 -3.26
N ALA A 323 16.87 -9.29 -3.93
CA ALA A 323 17.23 -9.32 -5.33
C ALA A 323 18.46 -10.20 -5.61
N ALA A 324 19.49 -10.13 -4.75
CA ALA A 324 20.70 -10.96 -4.87
C ALA A 324 20.39 -12.45 -4.72
N ASP A 325 19.64 -12.83 -3.70
CA ASP A 325 19.31 -14.22 -3.40
C ASP A 325 18.41 -14.87 -4.48
N HIS A 326 17.62 -14.05 -5.18
CA HIS A 326 16.82 -14.48 -6.32
C HIS A 326 17.53 -14.35 -7.67
N GLY A 327 18.82 -14.01 -7.69
CA GLY A 327 19.63 -13.91 -8.91
C GLY A 327 19.30 -12.73 -9.81
N LEU A 328 18.55 -11.74 -9.31
CA LEU A 328 18.03 -10.60 -10.08
C LEU A 328 19.10 -9.52 -10.35
N LEU A 329 20.28 -9.58 -9.71
CA LEU A 329 21.34 -8.56 -9.82
C LEU A 329 22.49 -8.91 -10.79
N LYS A 330 22.48 -10.13 -11.37
CA LYS A 330 23.64 -10.67 -12.11
C LYS A 330 23.40 -10.80 -13.62
N GLY A 331 22.37 -10.14 -14.19
CA GLY A 331 22.00 -10.35 -15.59
C GLY A 331 21.69 -11.81 -15.95
N GLN A 332 21.40 -12.66 -14.95
CA GLN A 332 21.15 -14.11 -15.12
C GLN A 332 19.67 -14.47 -15.17
N GLY A 333 18.80 -13.55 -15.60
CA GLY A 333 17.46 -13.93 -16.08
C GLY A 333 16.30 -13.44 -15.22
N VAL A 334 16.09 -12.12 -15.19
CA VAL A 334 14.72 -11.58 -15.19
C VAL A 334 14.17 -11.50 -16.62
N MET A 335 15.07 -11.53 -17.60
CA MET A 335 14.88 -11.15 -19.01
C MET A 335 15.37 -12.23 -20.00
N ARG A 336 15.46 -13.48 -19.56
CA ARG A 336 15.77 -14.63 -20.41
C ARG A 336 14.90 -15.81 -20.01
#